data_AF-A0A1V4YJK4-F1
#
_entry.id   AF-A0A1V4YJK4-F1
#
_cell.length_a   1.000
_cell.length_b   1.000
_cell.length_c   1.000
_cell.angle_alpha   90.00
_cell.angle_beta   90.00
_cell.angle_gamma   90.00
#
_symmetry.space_group_name_H-M   'P 1'
#
loop_
_entity.id
_entity.type
_entity.pdbx_description
1 polymer ?
#
loop_
_entity_poly.entity_id
_entity_poly.type
_entity_poly.pdbx_seq_one_letter_code
_entity_poly.pdbx_strand_id
1 'polypeptide(L)' 'MVNKVTNCTSCGVNLEERGFARFPCPVCGSDIGRCVSCRQQSNPYTCPKCGFVGP' A
#
# COMPACT_ATOMS: atom_id res chain seq x y z
N MET A 1 5.36 -5.38 18.60
CA MET A 1 5.67 -4.18 17.80
C MET A 1 4.93 -4.32 16.49
N VAL A 2 3.75 -3.71 16.35
CA VAL A 2 2.93 -3.86 15.13
C VAL A 2 3.59 -3.01 14.04
N ASN A 3 4.24 -3.66 13.07
CA ASN A 3 4.81 -3.02 11.89
C ASN A 3 3.68 -2.40 11.06
N LYS A 4 3.32 -1.14 11.37
CA LYS A 4 2.44 -0.35 10.52
C LYS A 4 3.12 -0.14 9.18
N VAL A 5 2.37 -0.25 8.09
CA VAL A 5 2.89 0.10 6.76
C VAL A 5 3.13 1.61 6.71
N THR A 6 4.42 1.96 6.81
CA THR A 6 4.95 3.32 6.73
C THR A 6 5.30 3.72 5.31
N ASN A 7 5.34 2.79 4.35
CA ASN A 7 5.79 3.05 2.99
C ASN A 7 4.76 2.59 1.97
N CYS A 8 4.63 3.34 0.87
CA CYS A 8 3.76 2.95 -0.23
C CYS A 8 4.26 1.66 -0.87
N THR A 9 3.38 0.68 -1.02
CA THR A 9 3.75 -0.62 -1.61
C THR A 9 4.08 -0.53 -3.10
N SER A 10 3.61 0.50 -3.82
CA SER A 10 3.95 0.71 -5.24
C SER A 10 5.25 1.48 -5.45
N CYS A 11 5.49 2.56 -4.69
CA CYS A 11 6.56 3.52 -4.98
C CYS A 11 7.55 3.72 -3.83
N GLY A 12 7.33 3.10 -2.67
CA GLY A 12 8.22 3.19 -1.51
C GLY A 12 8.16 4.51 -0.73
N VAL A 13 7.39 5.51 -1.17
CA VAL A 13 7.33 6.81 -0.48
C VAL A 13 6.82 6.66 0.95
N ASN A 14 7.35 7.45 1.87
CA ASN A 14 6.88 7.45 3.24
C ASN A 14 5.43 7.98 3.33
N LEU A 15 4.58 7.20 3.97
CA LEU A 15 3.19 7.50 4.30
C LEU A 15 3.13 8.30 5.62
N GLU A 16 3.98 9.31 5.74
CA GLU A 16 4.02 10.26 6.87
C GLU A 16 3.03 11.41 6.64
N GLU A 17 2.76 11.74 5.36
CA GLU A 17 1.93 12.87 4.96
C GLU A 17 0.43 12.55 4.93
N ARG A 18 -0.43 13.54 5.15
CA ARG A 18 -1.89 13.36 5.15
C ARG A 18 -2.39 12.89 3.77
N GLY A 19 -3.24 11.87 3.75
CA GLY A 19 -3.96 11.42 2.54
C GLY A 19 -3.62 10.02 2.04
N PHE A 20 -2.67 9.31 2.65
CA PHE A 20 -2.46 7.90 2.31
C PHE A 20 -3.68 7.03 2.66
N ALA A 21 -3.86 5.94 1.91
CA ALA A 21 -4.82 4.89 2.22
C ALA A 21 -4.10 3.70 2.83
N ARG A 22 -4.63 3.16 3.93
CA ARG A 22 -4.23 1.88 4.50
C ARG A 22 -5.42 0.94 4.47
N PHE A 23 -5.24 -0.23 3.88
CA PHE A 23 -6.29 -1.24 3.78
C PHE A 23 -5.68 -2.65 3.78
N PRO A 24 -6.42 -3.66 4.24
CA PRO A 24 -5.96 -5.05 4.17
C PRO A 24 -6.03 -5.57 2.74
N CYS A 25 -5.05 -6.39 2.36
CA CYS A 25 -5.04 -7.10 1.09
C CYS A 25 -6.29 -8.01 0.96
N PRO A 26 -7.03 -7.99 -0.16
CA PRO A 26 -8.21 -8.83 -0.33
C PRO A 26 -7.89 -10.34 -0.40
N VAL A 27 -6.63 -10.71 -0.66
CA VAL A 27 -6.21 -12.11 -0.81
C VAL A 27 -5.67 -12.69 0.49
N CYS A 28 -4.80 -11.96 1.20
CA CYS A 28 -4.08 -12.48 2.37
C CYS A 28 -4.32 -11.70 3.67
N GLY A 29 -5.05 -10.59 3.61
CA GLY A 29 -5.33 -9.74 4.78
C GLY A 29 -4.13 -8.91 5.27
N SER A 30 -2.99 -8.93 4.58
CA SER A 30 -1.83 -8.11 4.97
C SER A 30 -2.13 -6.62 4.84
N ASP A 31 -1.65 -5.80 5.76
CA ASP A 31 -1.71 -4.34 5.61
C ASP A 31 -1.02 -3.89 4.32
N ILE A 32 -1.70 -3.05 3.56
CA ILE A 32 -1.19 -2.39 2.35
C ILE A 32 -1.32 -0.89 2.55
N GLY A 33 -0.25 -0.18 2.23
CA GLY A 33 -0.19 1.27 2.30
C GLY A 33 -0.02 1.85 0.91
N ARG A 34 -0.87 2.82 0.56
CA ARG A 34 -0.90 3.45 -0.76
C ARG A 34 -0.91 4.96 -0.62
N CYS A 35 0.05 5.63 -1.24
CA CYS A 35 0.08 7.09 -1.28
C CYS A 35 -1.01 7.64 -2.22
N VAL A 36 -1.36 8.91 -2.02
CA VAL A 36 -2.37 9.60 -2.84
C VAL A 36 -1.99 9.54 -4.32
N SER A 37 -0.73 9.81 -4.66
CA SER A 37 -0.28 9.89 -6.05
C SER A 37 -0.41 8.56 -6.78
N CYS A 38 -0.06 7.43 -6.15
CA CYS A 38 -0.25 6.10 -6.76
C CYS A 38 -1.74 5.73 -6.86
N ARG A 39 -2.57 6.17 -5.91
CA ARG A 39 -4.03 5.98 -5.99
C ARG A 39 -4.65 6.80 -7.12
N GLN A 40 -4.26 8.06 -7.28
CA GLN A 40 -4.77 8.93 -8.35
C GLN A 40 -4.34 8.44 -9.73
N GLN A 41 -3.14 7.88 -9.83
CA GLN A 41 -2.62 7.33 -11.08
C GLN A 41 -3.05 5.87 -11.34
N SER A 42 -3.81 5.24 -10.43
CA SER A 42 -4.11 3.80 -10.48
C SER A 42 -2.87 2.94 -10.76
N ASN A 43 -1.75 3.32 -10.15
CA ASN A 43 -0.46 2.68 -10.40
C ASN A 43 -0.46 1.30 -9.73
N PRO A 44 -0.10 0.21 -10.42
CA PRO A 44 -0.21 -1.12 -9.85
C PRO A 44 0.58 -1.27 -8.54
N TYR A 45 0.01 -2.00 -7.58
CA TYR A 45 0.66 -2.37 -6.33
C TYR A 45 0.77 -3.87 -6.21
N THR A 46 1.89 -4.34 -5.68
CA THR A 46 2.13 -5.77 -5.46
C THR A 46 2.16 -6.06 -3.97
N CYS A 47 1.29 -6.94 -3.49
CA CYS A 47 1.31 -7.34 -2.10
C CYS A 47 2.61 -8.10 -1.78
N PRO A 48 3.40 -7.67 -0.79
CA PRO A 48 4.68 -8.33 -0.45
C PRO A 48 4.50 -9.71 0.21
N LYS A 49 3.28 -10.05 0.65
CA LYS A 49 2.97 -11.31 1.32
C LYS A 49 2.52 -12.41 0.36
N CYS A 50 1.62 -12.09 -0.58
CA CYS A 50 1.02 -13.07 -1.49
C CYS A 50 1.31 -12.81 -2.97
N GLY A 51 1.99 -11.71 -3.32
CA GLY A 51 2.26 -11.35 -4.72
C GLY A 51 1.06 -10.83 -5.50
N PHE A 52 -0.08 -10.58 -4.85
CA PHE A 52 -1.27 -10.03 -5.51
C PHE A 52 -0.97 -8.67 -6.14
N VAL A 53 -1.23 -8.51 -7.44
CA VAL A 53 -1.07 -7.26 -8.16
C VAL A 53 -2.44 -6.62 -8.36
N GLY A 54 -2.69 -5.49 -7.71
CA GLY A 54 -3.91 -4.70 -7.88
C GLY A 54 -3.62 -3.34 -8.51
N PRO A 55 -4.64 -2.62 -9.01
CA PRO A 55 -4.52 -1.25 -9.52
C PRO A 55 -4.35 -0.22 -8.41
#